data_AF-A0A942RZZ9-F1
#
_entry.id   AF-A0A942RZZ9-F1
#
_cell.length_a   1.000
_cell.length_b   1.000
_cell.length_c   1.000
_cell.angle_alpha   90.00
_cell.angle_beta   90.00
_cell.angle_gamma   90.00
#
_symmetry.space_group_name_H-M   'P 1'
#
loop_
_entity.id
_entity.type
_entity.pdbx_description
1 polymer ?
#
loop_
_entity_poly.entity_id
_entity_poly.type
_entity_poly.pdbx_seq_one_letter_code
_entity_poly.pdbx_strand_id
1 'polypeptide(L)' 'MTAANSIKSHQETILAYFKNRSTNALAENFNGKIKAFRAVFRGINDIAFFIYRVSLIFA' A
#
# COMPACT_ATOMS: atom_id res chain seq x y z
N MET A 1 0.61 20.11 -9.97
CA MET A 1 -0.01 18.90 -10.57
C MET A 1 -1.49 18.92 -10.23
N THR A 2 -2.38 18.88 -11.21
CA THR A 2 -3.84 18.81 -10.96
C THR A 2 -4.29 17.35 -11.00
N ALA A 3 -5.41 17.03 -10.34
CA ALA A 3 -5.98 15.68 -10.39
C ALA A 3 -6.22 15.22 -11.84
N ALA A 4 -6.71 16.12 -12.71
CA ALA A 4 -6.92 15.84 -14.13
C ALA A 4 -5.63 15.44 -14.87
N ASN A 5 -4.51 16.13 -14.61
CA ASN A 5 -3.24 15.80 -15.23
C ASN A 5 -2.69 14.44 -14.75
N SER A 6 -2.93 14.09 -13.47
CA SER A 6 -2.56 12.78 -12.93
C SER A 6 -3.37 11.64 -13.56
N ILE A 7 -4.68 11.82 -13.73
CA ILE A 7 -5.55 10.83 -14.40
C ILE A 7 -5.08 10.60 -15.83
N LYS A 8 -4.80 11.68 -16.57
CA LYS A 8 -4.27 11.58 -17.94
C LYS A 8 -2.94 10.83 -17.99
N SER A 9 -2.04 11.08 -17.03
CA SER A 9 -0.73 10.43 -16.97
C SER A 9 -0.80 8.92 -16.67
N HIS A 10 -1.89 8.42 -16.08
CA HIS A 10 -2.02 7.01 -15.67
C HIS A 10 -3.19 6.31 -16.39
N GLN A 11 -3.69 6.90 -17.47
CA GLN A 11 -4.89 6.45 -18.18
C GLN A 11 -4.79 4.99 -18.64
N GLU A 12 -3.63 4.56 -19.14
CA GLU A 12 -3.42 3.19 -19.61
C GLU A 12 -3.60 2.16 -18.50
N THR A 13 -3.00 2.42 -17.33
CA THR A 13 -3.12 1.56 -16.14
C THR A 13 -4.57 1.50 -15.64
N ILE A 14 -5.26 2.65 -15.64
CA ILE A 14 -6.68 2.73 -15.26
C ILE A 14 -7.54 1.88 -16.21
N LEU A 15 -7.29 1.96 -17.52
CA LEU A 15 -8.03 1.15 -18.51
C LEU A 15 -7.72 -0.35 -18.39
N ALA A 16 -6.47 -0.72 -18.08
CA ALA A 16 -6.07 -2.11 -17.88
C ALA A 16 -6.81 -2.78 -16.71
N TYR A 17 -7.13 -2.03 -15.64
CA TYR A 17 -7.97 -2.52 -14.53
C TYR A 17 -9.35 -3.01 -15.01
N PHE A 18 -10.03 -2.27 -15.88
CA PHE A 18 -11.36 -2.64 -16.35
C PHE A 18 -11.36 -3.87 -17.26
N LYS A 19 -10.24 -4.13 -17.96
CA LYS A 19 -10.05 -5.33 -18.78
C LYS A 19 -9.70 -6.56 -17.95
N ASN A 20 -8.68 -6.45 -17.10
CA ASN A 20 -8.10 -7.61 -16.43
C ASN A 20 -8.69 -7.84 -15.03
N ARG A 21 -9.47 -6.88 -14.49
CA ARG A 21 -10.00 -6.85 -13.12
C ARG A 21 -8.93 -7.04 -12.02
N SER A 22 -7.66 -6.93 -12.38
CA SER A 22 -6.54 -6.97 -11.46
C SER A 22 -6.51 -5.68 -10.67
N THR A 23 -6.81 -5.77 -9.37
CA THR A 23 -6.87 -4.64 -8.45
C THR A 23 -5.64 -4.60 -7.54
N ASN A 24 -5.18 -3.39 -7.22
CA ASN A 24 -4.17 -3.18 -6.19
C ASN A 24 -4.74 -3.20 -4.77
N ALA A 25 -6.05 -3.47 -4.61
CA ALA A 25 -6.75 -3.37 -3.33
C ALA A 25 -6.13 -4.22 -2.21
N LEU A 26 -5.59 -5.41 -2.52
CA LEU A 26 -4.91 -6.24 -1.53
C LEU A 26 -3.63 -5.56 -1.00
N ALA A 27 -2.82 -5.00 -1.89
CA ALA A 27 -1.62 -4.27 -1.50
C ALA A 27 -1.96 -2.96 -0.78
N GLU A 28 -3.01 -2.26 -1.18
CA GLU A 28 -3.50 -1.05 -0.49
C GLU A 28 -4.00 -1.36 0.92
N ASN A 29 -4.75 -2.44 1.10
CA ASN A 29 -5.18 -2.93 2.40
C ASN A 29 -3.97 -3.31 3.27
N PHE A 30 -3.01 -4.04 2.72
CA PHE A 30 -1.78 -4.38 3.43
C PHE A 30 -1.01 -3.13 3.86
N ASN A 31 -0.81 -2.16 2.96
CA ASN A 31 -0.17 -0.88 3.27
C ASN A 31 -0.93 -0.09 4.35
N GLY A 32 -2.28 -0.15 4.33
CA GLY A 32 -3.12 0.44 5.37
C GLY A 32 -2.89 -0.19 6.74
N LYS A 33 -2.86 -1.52 6.81
CA LYS A 33 -2.56 -2.27 8.04
C LYS A 33 -1.17 -1.96 8.59
N ILE A 34 -0.15 -1.91 7.74
CA ILE A 34 1.22 -1.51 8.15
C ILE A 34 1.25 -0.08 8.68
N LYS A 35 0.56 0.87 8.01
CA LYS A 35 0.50 2.27 8.49
C LYS A 35 -0.16 2.37 9.86
N ALA A 36 -1.27 1.67 10.08
CA ALA A 36 -1.95 1.63 11.38
C ALA A 36 -1.05 1.02 12.47
N PHE A 37 -0.37 -0.08 12.15
CA PHE A 37 0.59 -0.71 13.06
C PHE A 37 1.73 0.26 13.43
N ARG A 38 2.31 0.96 12.45
CA ARG A 38 3.37 1.96 12.69
C ARG A 38 2.92 3.15 13.53
N ALA A 39 1.66 3.56 13.43
CA ALA A 39 1.14 4.71 14.17
C ALA A 39 1.11 4.48 15.70
N VAL A 40 1.10 3.23 16.15
CA VAL A 40 1.15 2.88 17.58
C VAL A 40 2.55 3.08 18.17
N PHE A 41 3.60 3.05 17.35
CA PHE A 41 4.98 3.16 17.79
C PHE A 41 5.54 4.57 17.56
N ARG A 42 6.26 5.13 18.54
CA ARG A 42 6.95 6.42 18.43
C ARG A 42 8.32 6.29 17.75
N GLY A 43 8.34 5.62 16.60
CA GLY A 43 9.55 5.30 15.84
C GLY A 43 9.90 3.82 15.84
N ILE A 44 10.73 3.42 14.87
CA ILE A 44 11.24 2.06 14.72
C ILE A 44 12.76 2.15 14.87
N ASN A 45 13.28 1.64 15.98
CA ASN A 45 14.73 1.60 16.23
C ASN A 45 15.37 0.32 15.68
N ASP A 46 14.62 -0.80 15.71
CA ASP A 46 15.07 -2.09 15.20
C ASP A 46 14.17 -2.53 14.04
N ILE A 47 14.71 -2.45 12.82
CA ILE A 47 14.01 -2.80 11.58
C ILE A 47 13.83 -4.32 11.47
N ALA A 48 14.81 -5.11 11.91
CA ALA A 48 14.74 -6.57 11.83
C ALA A 48 13.63 -7.09 12.75
N PHE A 49 13.59 -6.59 13.99
CA PHE A 49 12.50 -6.92 14.93
C PHE A 49 11.14 -6.45 14.42
N PHE A 50 11.07 -5.25 13.81
CA PHE A 50 9.83 -4.75 13.20
C PHE A 50 9.31 -5.68 12.09
N ILE A 51 10.19 -6.11 11.16
CA ILE A 51 9.81 -7.03 10.08
C ILE A 51 9.37 -8.38 10.64
N TYR A 52 10.06 -8.90 11.65
CA TYR A 52 9.67 -10.13 12.35
C TYR A 52 8.27 -10.02 12.99
N ARG A 53 7.93 -8.87 13.59
CA ARG A 53 6.60 -8.65 14.16
C ARG A 53 5.52 -8.51 13.09
N VAL A 54 5.83 -7.84 11.98
CA VAL A 54 4.93 -7.72 10.83
C VAL A 54 4.63 -9.08 10.24
N SER A 55 5.65 -9.94 10.05
CA SER A 55 5.43 -11.28 9.52
C SER A 55 4.58 -12.14 10.45
N LEU A 56 4.72 -12.03 11.77
CA LEU A 56 3.87 -12.79 12.69
C LEU A 56 2.41 -12.32 12.73
N ILE A 57 2.14 -11.03 12.56
CA ILE A 57 0.79 -10.45 12.69
C ILE A 57 -0.01 -10.56 11.37
N PHE A 58 0.69 -10.52 10.24
CA PHE A 58 0.08 -10.46 8.91
C PHE A 58 0.44 -11.65 8.00
N ALA A 59 1.03 -12.72 8.57
CA ALA A 59 1.15 -14.04 7.92
C ALA A 59 -0.20 -14.74 7.79
#